data_AF-A0A3D6CY81-F1
#
_entry.id   AF-A0A3D6CY81-F1
#
_cell.length_a   1.000
_cell.length_b   1.000
_cell.length_c   1.000
_cell.angle_alpha   90.00
_cell.angle_beta   90.00
_cell.angle_gamma   90.00
#
_symmetry.space_group_name_H-M   'P 1'
#
loop_
_entity.id
_entity.type
_entity.pdbx_description
1 polymer ?
#
loop_
_entity_poly.entity_id
_entity_poly.type
_entity_poly.pdbx_seq_one_letter_code
_entity_poly.pdbx_strand_id
1 'polypeptide(L)' 'MIMTKATSQSRSVYLIANGDLRLSANQKCWKAQKQMEKTLIRALRREGWDVLRGHFYDPA' A
#
# COMPACT_ATOMS: atom_id res chain seq x y z
N MET A 1 5.46 -14.91 34.74
CA MET A 1 6.60 -14.90 33.80
C MET A 1 6.21 -13.98 32.65
N ILE A 2 6.78 -12.77 32.58
CA ILE A 2 6.40 -11.78 31.57
C ILE A 2 7.30 -12.01 30.37
N MET A 3 6.75 -12.54 29.27
CA MET A 3 7.49 -12.65 28.01
C MET A 3 7.37 -11.32 27.27
N THR A 4 8.33 -10.42 27.46
CA THR A 4 8.50 -9.25 26.58
C THR A 4 9.07 -9.73 25.24
N LYS A 5 8.19 -9.82 24.24
CA LYS A 5 8.58 -10.05 22.84
C LYS A 5 9.44 -8.87 22.39
N ALA A 6 10.68 -9.13 22.00
CA ALA A 6 11.55 -8.13 21.38
C ALA A 6 10.84 -7.52 20.16
N THR A 7 10.76 -6.18 20.11
CA THR A 7 10.20 -5.43 18.99
C THR A 7 11.14 -5.58 17.80
N SER A 8 10.82 -6.54 16.92
CA SER A 8 11.38 -6.65 15.57
C SER A 8 11.46 -5.25 14.94
N GLN A 9 12.58 -4.91 14.31
CA GLN A 9 12.68 -3.76 13.42
C GLN A 9 11.42 -3.72 12.54
N SER A 10 10.65 -2.64 12.59
CA SER A 10 9.36 -2.54 11.91
C SER A 10 9.56 -2.74 10.42
N ARG A 11 9.08 -3.87 9.89
CA ARG A 11 9.20 -4.23 8.48
C ARG A 11 8.26 -3.33 7.68
N SER A 12 8.82 -2.26 7.13
CA SER A 12 8.07 -1.25 6.39
C SER A 12 8.28 -1.41 4.89
N VAL A 13 7.21 -1.23 4.12
CA VAL A 13 7.24 -1.18 2.65
C VAL A 13 6.54 0.08 2.15
N TYR A 14 7.14 0.71 1.14
CA TYR A 14 6.50 1.80 0.41
C TYR A 14 5.71 1.27 -0.77
N LEU A 15 4.43 1.60 -0.83
CA LEU A 15 3.56 1.33 -1.98
C LEU A 15 3.47 2.57 -2.86
N ILE A 16 3.96 2.46 -4.08
CA ILE A 16 3.85 3.47 -5.13
C ILE A 16 2.92 2.92 -6.20
N ALA A 17 1.85 3.64 -6.51
CA ALA A 17 0.89 3.26 -7.52
C ALA A 17 0.87 4.35 -8.60
N ASN A 18 1.90 4.29 -9.47
CA ASN A 18 2.07 5.20 -10.59
C ASN A 18 1.19 4.76 -11.78
N GLY A 19 0.66 5.74 -12.51
CA GLY A 19 -0.19 5.51 -13.67
C GLY A 19 0.55 5.55 -15.00
N ASP A 20 -0.22 5.41 -16.07
CA ASP A 20 0.12 5.74 -17.45
C ASP A 20 0.35 7.26 -17.61
N LEU A 21 1.09 7.69 -18.64
CA LEU A 21 1.29 9.11 -18.93
C LEU A 21 0.01 9.82 -19.43
N ARG A 22 -0.99 9.06 -19.87
CA ARG A 22 -2.30 9.55 -20.30
C ARG A 22 -3.28 9.51 -19.14
N LEU A 23 -3.72 10.69 -18.68
CA LEU A 23 -4.71 10.83 -17.61
C LEU A 23 -5.99 10.01 -17.87
N SER A 24 -6.47 10.00 -19.11
CA SER A 24 -7.69 9.27 -19.50
C SER A 24 -7.57 7.74 -19.35
N ALA A 25 -6.35 7.18 -19.43
CA ALA A 25 -6.12 5.76 -19.14
C ALA A 25 -6.16 5.51 -17.62
N ASN A 26 -5.55 6.40 -16.84
CA ASN A 26 -5.54 6.31 -15.37
C ASN A 26 -6.95 6.41 -14.78
N GLN A 27 -7.74 7.40 -15.20
CA GLN A 27 -9.12 7.61 -14.73
C GLN A 27 -9.99 6.36 -14.89
N LYS A 28 -9.82 5.62 -16.00
CA LYS A 28 -10.52 4.35 -16.23
C LYS A 28 -10.10 3.26 -15.25
N CYS A 29 -8.84 3.26 -14.83
CA CYS A 29 -8.23 2.22 -14.00
C CYS A 29 -8.19 2.56 -12.50
N TRP A 30 -8.46 3.79 -12.08
CA TRP A 30 -8.36 4.22 -10.67
C TRP A 30 -9.17 3.36 -9.70
N LYS A 31 -10.40 2.96 -10.08
CA LYS A 31 -11.22 2.07 -9.25
C LYS A 31 -10.57 0.69 -9.07
N ALA A 32 -10.01 0.13 -10.16
CA ALA A 32 -9.33 -1.15 -10.13
C ALA A 32 -8.03 -1.07 -9.31
N GLN A 33 -7.23 0.00 -9.51
CA GLN A 33 -6.03 0.27 -8.72
C GLN A 33 -6.35 0.33 -7.23
N LYS A 34 -7.36 1.11 -6.82
CA LYS A 34 -7.78 1.20 -5.40
C LYS A 34 -8.15 -0.16 -4.81
N GLN A 35 -8.80 -1.03 -5.58
CA GLN A 35 -9.16 -2.37 -5.14
C GLN A 35 -7.94 -3.29 -4.99
N MET A 36 -7.01 -3.22 -5.95
CA MET A 36 -5.74 -3.95 -5.89
C MET A 36 -4.92 -3.51 -4.67
N GLU A 37 -4.75 -2.19 -4.48
CA GLU A 37 -4.00 -1.63 -3.35
C GLU A 37 -4.58 -2.09 -2.00
N LYS A 38 -5.90 -2.05 -1.81
CA LYS A 38 -6.56 -2.56 -0.60
C LYS A 38 -6.28 -4.03 -0.35
N THR A 39 -6.29 -4.84 -1.40
CA THR A 39 -6.06 -6.29 -1.32
C THR A 39 -4.61 -6.58 -0.95
N LEU A 40 -3.66 -5.89 -1.60
CA LEU A 40 -2.23 -6.00 -1.33
C LEU A 40 -1.88 -5.55 0.09
N ILE A 41 -2.37 -4.39 0.53
CA ILE A 41 -2.17 -3.88 1.89
C ILE A 41 -2.66 -4.88 2.93
N ARG A 42 -3.82 -5.49 2.71
CA ARG A 42 -4.36 -6.53 3.61
C ARG A 42 -3.46 -7.75 3.65
N ALA A 43 -2.94 -8.20 2.51
CA ALA A 43 -2.03 -9.33 2.45
C ALA A 43 -0.73 -9.03 3.22
N LEU A 44 -0.08 -7.90 2.94
CA LEU A 44 1.16 -7.46 3.59
C LEU A 44 1.01 -7.35 5.12
N ARG A 45 -0.10 -6.78 5.59
CA ARG A 45 -0.38 -6.69 7.03
C ARG A 45 -0.54 -8.05 7.70
N ARG A 46 -1.12 -9.05 7.02
CA ARG A 46 -1.20 -10.43 7.55
C ARG A 46 0.18 -11.07 7.69
N GLU A 47 1.11 -10.71 6.81
CA GLU A 47 2.50 -11.15 6.84
C GLU A 47 3.38 -10.32 7.80
N GLY A 48 2.80 -9.39 8.58
CA GLY A 48 3.50 -8.59 9.57
C GLY A 48 4.28 -7.40 9.00
N TRP A 49 3.87 -6.89 7.83
CA TRP A 49 4.44 -5.67 7.24
C TRP A 49 3.56 -4.46 7.48
N ASP A 50 4.21 -3.33 7.77
CA ASP A 50 3.62 -2.00 7.72
C ASP A 50 3.73 -1.43 6.31
N VAL A 51 2.67 -0.79 5.83
CA VAL A 51 2.61 -0.25 4.46
C VAL A 51 2.43 1.26 4.51
N LEU A 52 3.35 1.97 3.87
CA LEU A 52 3.34 3.42 3.68
C LEU A 52 3.04 3.72 2.23
N ARG A 53 2.04 4.58 1.96
CA ARG A 53 1.82 5.05 0.58
C ARG A 53 2.88 6.11 0.26
N GLY A 54 3.66 5.88 -0.78
CA GLY A 54 4.80 6.75 -1.14
C GLY A 54 4.40 8.09 -1.76
N HIS A 55 3.13 8.29 -2.07
CA HIS A 55 2.60 9.53 -2.63
C HIS A 55 1.14 9.74 -2.23
N PHE A 56 0.68 10.99 -2.22
CA PHE A 56 -0.73 11.30 -2.04
C PHE A 56 -1.57 10.84 -3.24
N TYR A 57 -2.84 10.54 -3.00
CA TYR A 57 -3.80 10.36 -4.08
C TYR A 57 -4.24 11.75 -4.56
N ASP A 58 -4.02 12.03 -5.84
CA ASP A 58 -4.52 13.23 -6.50
C ASP A 58 -5.85 12.88 -7.22
N PRO A 59 -6.99 13.48 -6.82
CA PRO A 59 -8.27 13.26 -7.49
C PRO A 59 -8.44 14.01 -8.82
N ALA A 60 -7.48 14.86 -9.24
CA ALA A 60 -7.57 15.75 -10.40
C ALA A 60 -7.24 15.08 -11.76
#